data_AF-A0A8H7ZGE5-F1
#
_entry.id   AF-A0A8H7ZGE5-F1
#
_cell.length_a   1.000
_cell.length_b   1.000
_cell.length_c   1.000
_cell.angle_alpha   90.00
_cell.angle_beta   90.00
_cell.angle_gamma   90.00
#
_symmetry.space_group_name_H-M   'P 1'
#
loop_
_entity.id
_entity.type
_entity.pdbx_description
1 polymer ?
#
loop_
_entity_poly.entity_id
_entity_poly.type
_entity_poly.pdbx_seq_one_letter_code
_entity_poly.pdbx_strand_id
1 'polypeptide(L)'
;MESSLPIINQLATAVIHWLSEFQDSPLKAEDDPSSLTDAVVLFKLFRILLNKEDFKHDTFDSPLFTTSYKATTSNTSIEVPLPSWSQIDVLSSSLVAHLKKHASLVNHPPRLDFYKLIIMKDTESLKVLCQILIILGTFSSRLASRGQAFIEFLSEEDRIILKRFDILQQESSYTAQKQRFESLTPISPNQAQTSRDKS
;
A
#
# COMPACT_ATOMS: atom_id res chain seq x y z
N MET A 1 -1.89 21.52 19.78
CA MET A 1 -1.43 20.49 18.82
C MET A 1 -1.35 19.18 19.59
N GLU A 2 -2.44 18.42 19.63
CA GLU A 2 -2.39 17.04 20.14
C GLU A 2 -1.44 16.24 19.26
N SER A 3 -0.49 15.52 19.87
CA SER A 3 0.48 14.72 19.15
C SER A 3 -0.27 13.69 18.30
N SER A 4 -0.18 13.77 16.97
CA SER A 4 -0.69 12.76 16.03
C SER A 4 0.09 11.43 16.10
N LEU A 5 1.24 11.45 16.78
CA LEU A 5 2.18 10.34 16.91
C LEU A 5 1.56 9.03 17.45
N PRO A 6 0.70 9.03 18.51
CA PRO A 6 0.10 7.81 19.03
C PRO A 6 -0.81 7.13 17.99
N ILE A 7 -1.55 7.92 17.20
CA ILE A 7 -2.47 7.40 16.18
C ILE A 7 -1.70 6.81 15.00
N ILE A 8 -0.59 7.44 14.59
CA ILE A 8 0.25 6.92 13.50
C ILE A 8 0.91 5.61 13.92
N ASN A 9 1.40 5.50 15.16
CA ASN A 9 1.97 4.26 15.66
C ASN A 9 0.91 3.16 15.76
N GLN A 10 -0.30 3.47 16.22
CA GLN A 10 -1.43 2.53 16.20
C GLN A 10 -1.77 2.05 14.78
N LEU A 11 -1.77 2.94 13.80
CA LEU A 11 -1.94 2.56 12.39
C LEU A 11 -0.83 1.63 11.91
N ALA A 12 0.43 1.96 12.20
CA ALA A 12 1.58 1.15 11.81
C ALA A 12 1.50 -0.25 12.46
N THR A 13 1.14 -0.35 13.74
CA THR A 13 0.91 -1.62 14.43
C THR A 13 -0.22 -2.42 13.78
N ALA A 14 -1.36 -1.82 13.50
CA ALA A 14 -2.47 -2.49 12.82
C ALA A 14 -2.07 -3.00 11.42
N VAL A 15 -1.28 -2.23 10.68
CA VAL A 15 -0.71 -2.63 9.38
C VAL A 15 0.30 -3.78 9.54
N ILE A 16 1.12 -3.78 10.59
CA ILE A 16 2.05 -4.88 10.89
C ILE A 16 1.28 -6.16 11.18
N HIS A 17 0.28 -6.12 12.07
CA HIS A 17 -0.58 -7.27 12.37
C HIS A 17 -1.23 -7.83 11.10
N TRP A 18 -1.71 -6.95 10.22
CA TRP A 18 -2.29 -7.37 8.94
C TRP A 18 -1.28 -7.97 7.97
N LEU A 19 -0.12 -7.32 7.82
CA LEU A 19 0.92 -7.79 6.90
C LEU A 19 1.60 -9.06 7.40
N SER A 20 1.59 -9.36 8.71
CA SER A 20 2.15 -10.61 9.24
C SER A 20 1.37 -11.85 8.83
N GLU A 21 0.11 -11.71 8.39
CA GLU A 21 -0.71 -12.81 7.88
C GLU A 21 -0.31 -13.26 6.46
N PHE A 22 0.44 -12.44 5.72
CA PHE A 22 0.89 -12.80 4.38
C PHE A 22 1.97 -13.89 4.45
N GLN A 23 1.87 -14.88 3.57
CA GLN A 23 2.92 -15.87 3.39
C GLN A 23 4.24 -15.19 3.04
N ASP A 24 5.32 -15.61 3.71
CA ASP A 24 6.68 -15.06 3.56
C ASP A 24 6.84 -13.60 3.99
N SER A 25 5.89 -13.05 4.76
CA SER A 25 6.01 -11.70 5.32
C SER A 25 7.33 -11.53 6.09
N PRO A 26 8.08 -10.44 5.86
CA PRO A 26 9.25 -10.12 6.66
C PRO A 26 8.91 -9.57 8.05
N LEU A 27 7.61 -9.35 8.32
CA LEU A 27 7.09 -8.81 9.57
C LEU A 27 6.41 -9.90 10.39
N LYS A 28 6.51 -9.78 11.70
CA LYS A 28 5.74 -10.52 12.69
C LYS A 28 4.81 -9.58 13.45
N ALA A 29 3.74 -10.13 14.01
CA ALA A 29 2.74 -9.34 14.73
C ALA A 29 3.35 -8.55 15.92
N GLU A 30 4.40 -9.07 16.55
CA GLU A 30 5.10 -8.42 17.65
C GLU A 30 6.13 -7.35 17.23
N ASP A 31 6.34 -7.12 15.93
CA ASP A 31 7.34 -6.16 15.45
C ASP A 31 6.94 -4.71 15.75
N ASP A 32 7.95 -3.87 16.00
CA ASP A 32 7.76 -2.46 16.30
C ASP A 32 7.42 -1.64 15.02
N PRO A 33 6.58 -0.58 15.11
CA PRO A 33 6.31 0.35 14.00
C PRO A 33 7.55 0.86 13.25
N SER A 34 8.69 1.02 13.93
CA SER A 34 9.95 1.43 13.30
C SER A 34 10.47 0.44 12.27
N SER A 35 10.02 -0.82 12.29
CA SER A 35 10.32 -1.84 11.27
C SER A 35 9.85 -1.43 9.88
N LEU A 36 8.76 -0.65 9.78
CA LEU A 36 8.27 -0.08 8.52
C LEU A 36 9.15 1.08 8.00
N THR A 37 10.24 1.41 8.69
CA THR A 37 11.23 2.40 8.21
C THR A 37 12.54 1.76 7.77
N ASP A 38 12.62 0.43 7.74
CA ASP A 38 13.78 -0.33 7.29
C ASP A 38 13.66 -0.66 5.80
N ALA A 39 14.68 -0.28 5.02
CA ALA A 39 14.68 -0.47 3.56
C ALA A 39 14.60 -1.94 3.13
N VAL A 40 15.21 -2.85 3.89
CA VAL A 40 15.21 -4.29 3.61
C VAL A 40 13.83 -4.89 3.88
N VAL A 41 13.19 -4.51 4.98
CA VAL A 41 11.81 -4.91 5.30
C VAL A 41 10.87 -4.44 4.21
N LEU A 42 10.94 -3.16 3.83
CA LEU A 42 10.10 -2.57 2.79
C LEU A 42 10.27 -3.26 1.44
N PHE A 43 11.52 -3.59 1.06
CA PHE A 43 11.78 -4.28 -0.19
C PHE A 43 11.17 -5.70 -0.19
N LYS A 44 11.32 -6.44 0.91
CA LYS A 44 10.70 -7.77 1.04
C LYS A 44 9.17 -7.70 0.97
N LEU A 45 8.55 -6.71 1.63
CA LEU A 45 7.12 -6.45 1.49
C LEU A 45 6.72 -6.15 0.04
N PHE A 46 7.50 -5.31 -0.65
CA PHE A 46 7.23 -4.99 -2.05
C PHE A 46 7.37 -6.20 -2.97
N ARG A 47 8.25 -7.16 -2.67
CA ARG A 47 8.32 -8.42 -3.44
C ARG A 47 7.07 -9.29 -3.27
N ILE A 48 6.36 -9.16 -2.15
CA ILE A 48 5.09 -9.86 -1.89
C ILE A 48 3.93 -9.13 -2.57
N LEU A 49 3.89 -7.80 -2.47
CA LEU A 49 2.75 -6.98 -2.87
C LEU A 49 2.81 -6.50 -4.33
N LEU A 50 3.99 -6.30 -4.90
CA LEU A 50 4.17 -5.80 -6.27
C LEU A 50 4.44 -6.94 -7.25
N ASN A 51 4.27 -6.68 -8.54
CA ASN A 51 4.61 -7.62 -9.59
C ASN A 51 6.11 -7.55 -9.92
N LYS A 52 6.69 -8.65 -10.42
CA LYS A 52 8.12 -8.71 -10.75
C LYS A 52 8.51 -7.65 -11.80
N GLU A 53 7.63 -7.37 -12.74
CA GLU A 53 7.77 -6.35 -13.80
C GLU A 53 7.64 -4.90 -13.30
N ASP A 54 7.35 -4.67 -12.02
CA ASP A 54 7.44 -3.34 -11.41
C ASP A 54 8.88 -2.98 -11.03
N PHE A 55 9.76 -3.97 -10.94
CA PHE A 55 11.17 -3.79 -10.63
C PHE A 55 11.97 -3.68 -11.93
N LYS A 56 13.02 -2.84 -11.93
CA LYS A 56 14.02 -2.83 -13.01
C LYS A 56 14.68 -4.22 -13.12
N HIS A 57 15.10 -4.60 -14.32
CA HIS A 57 15.84 -5.84 -14.56
C HIS A 57 16.96 -6.03 -13.52
N ASP A 58 17.11 -7.26 -13.02
CA ASP A 58 18.09 -7.69 -12.02
C ASP A 58 17.93 -7.11 -10.60
N THR A 59 16.97 -6.22 -10.37
CA THR A 59 16.77 -5.60 -9.05
C THR A 59 16.00 -6.51 -8.09
N PHE A 60 15.07 -7.33 -8.61
CA PHE A 60 14.21 -8.20 -7.80
C PHE A 60 14.99 -9.21 -6.94
N ASP A 61 16.13 -9.67 -7.46
CA ASP A 61 17.01 -10.65 -6.82
C ASP A 61 18.35 -10.01 -6.38
N SER A 62 18.38 -8.68 -6.24
CA SER A 62 19.59 -7.92 -5.95
C SER A 62 20.12 -8.17 -4.52
N PRO A 63 21.44 -8.36 -4.33
CA PRO A 63 22.05 -8.42 -3.01
C PRO A 63 22.02 -7.08 -2.27
N LEU A 64 21.62 -5.98 -2.93
CA LEU A 64 21.55 -4.65 -2.32
C LEU A 64 20.69 -4.63 -1.05
N PHE A 65 19.69 -5.51 -0.93
CA PHE A 65 18.77 -5.60 0.19
C PHE A 65 19.10 -6.72 1.19
N THR A 66 20.35 -7.18 1.25
CA THR A 66 20.78 -8.12 2.32
C THR A 66 21.18 -7.40 3.60
N THR A 67 21.39 -6.09 3.56
CA THR A 67 21.97 -5.32 4.66
C THR A 67 21.24 -4.00 4.83
N SER A 68 20.89 -3.69 6.08
CA SER A 68 20.39 -2.38 6.48
C SER A 68 21.55 -1.45 6.77
N TYR A 69 21.53 -0.28 6.13
CA TYR A 69 22.56 0.73 6.28
C TYR A 69 22.02 1.87 7.16
N LYS A 70 22.82 2.30 8.14
CA LYS A 70 22.45 3.40 9.03
C LYS A 70 23.04 4.70 8.50
N ALA A 71 22.21 5.75 8.45
CA ALA A 71 22.70 7.11 8.26
C ALA A 71 23.32 7.61 9.58
N THR A 72 24.37 8.42 9.45
CA THR A 72 25.02 9.07 10.58
C THR A 72 24.52 10.51 10.65
N THR A 73 23.81 10.86 11.71
CA THR A 73 23.31 12.22 11.92
C THR A 73 24.25 12.96 12.86
N SER A 74 24.76 14.10 12.40
CA SER A 74 25.49 15.07 13.20
C SER A 74 24.59 16.29 13.49
N ASN A 75 25.07 17.23 14.30
CA ASN A 75 24.32 18.45 14.62
C ASN A 75 24.07 19.35 13.38
N THR A 76 24.86 19.19 12.31
CA THR A 76 24.82 20.08 11.13
C THR A 76 24.61 19.34 9.81
N SER A 77 24.71 18.02 9.79
CA SER A 77 24.64 17.21 8.57
C SER A 77 24.09 15.81 8.83
N ILE A 78 23.55 15.20 7.78
CA ILE A 78 23.20 13.77 7.75
C ILE A 78 24.07 13.13 6.67
N GLU A 79 24.90 12.18 7.06
CA GLU A 79 25.69 11.36 6.14
C GLU A 79 24.93 10.08 5.82
N VAL A 80 24.63 9.86 4.55
CA VAL A 80 23.86 8.72 4.07
C VAL A 80 24.75 7.84 3.19
N PRO A 81 24.94 6.55 3.54
CA PRO A 81 25.71 5.62 2.73
C PRO A 81 25.16 5.51 1.30
N LEU A 82 26.05 5.43 0.31
CA LEU A 82 25.66 5.26 -1.11
C LEU A 82 24.73 4.05 -1.35
N PRO A 83 24.91 2.89 -0.68
CA PRO A 83 23.95 1.79 -0.78
C PRO A 83 22.55 2.16 -0.32
N SER A 84 22.39 3.00 0.73
CA SER A 84 21.07 3.48 1.19
C SER A 84 20.36 4.29 0.12
N TRP A 85 21.09 5.16 -0.59
CA TRP A 85 20.54 5.93 -1.72
C TRP A 85 20.05 4.99 -2.83
N SER A 86 20.84 3.97 -3.16
CA SER A 86 20.45 2.98 -4.15
C SER A 86 19.20 2.19 -3.73
N GLN A 87 19.08 1.84 -2.44
CA GLN A 87 17.89 1.19 -1.90
C GLN A 87 16.65 2.09 -2.01
N ILE A 88 16.79 3.37 -1.67
CA ILE A 88 15.72 4.39 -1.79
C ILE A 88 15.27 4.54 -3.25
N ASP A 89 16.20 4.62 -4.20
CA ASP A 89 15.88 4.76 -5.62
C ASP A 89 15.12 3.54 -6.16
N VAL A 90 15.52 2.34 -5.74
CA VAL A 90 14.82 1.11 -6.11
C VAL A 90 13.39 1.11 -5.57
N LEU A 91 13.21 1.34 -4.26
CA LEU A 91 11.87 1.37 -3.63
C LEU A 91 10.96 2.41 -4.27
N SER A 92 11.51 3.61 -4.53
CA SER A 92 10.80 4.72 -5.16
C SER A 92 10.37 4.36 -6.58
N SER A 93 11.30 3.85 -7.39
CA SER A 93 11.01 3.55 -8.80
C SER A 93 10.07 2.36 -8.96
N SER A 94 10.16 1.32 -8.12
CA SER A 94 9.23 0.18 -8.17
C SER A 94 7.82 0.57 -7.76
N LEU A 95 7.69 1.36 -6.69
CA LEU A 95 6.39 1.84 -6.25
C LEU A 95 5.73 2.74 -7.31
N VAL A 96 6.49 3.67 -7.89
CA VAL A 96 6.00 4.55 -8.95
C VAL A 96 5.59 3.75 -10.20
N ALA A 97 6.38 2.74 -10.59
CA ALA A 97 6.05 1.88 -11.72
C ALA A 97 4.71 1.16 -11.51
N HIS A 98 4.52 0.57 -10.33
CA HIS A 98 3.28 -0.12 -9.98
C HIS A 98 2.09 0.84 -9.95
N LEU A 99 2.18 1.94 -9.19
CA LEU A 99 1.08 2.88 -9.04
C LEU A 99 0.68 3.52 -10.38
N LYS A 100 1.62 3.72 -11.32
CA LYS A 100 1.30 4.20 -12.68
C LYS A 100 0.48 3.19 -13.48
N LYS A 101 0.77 1.89 -13.38
CA LYS A 101 -0.01 0.84 -14.06
C LYS A 101 -1.44 0.76 -13.51
N HIS A 102 -1.64 1.12 -12.25
CA HIS A 102 -2.93 1.09 -11.56
C HIS A 102 -3.54 2.49 -11.34
N ALA A 103 -3.05 3.52 -12.04
CA ALA A 103 -3.46 4.90 -11.84
C ALA A 103 -4.96 5.15 -12.13
N SER A 104 -5.60 4.32 -12.96
CA SER A 104 -7.04 4.38 -13.20
C SER A 104 -7.89 3.89 -12.03
N LEU A 105 -7.30 3.13 -11.09
CA LEU A 105 -7.97 2.57 -9.92
C LEU A 105 -7.75 3.43 -8.67
N VAL A 106 -6.66 4.21 -8.65
CA VAL A 106 -6.27 5.03 -7.50
C VAL A 106 -6.36 6.51 -7.90
N ASN A 107 -7.44 7.18 -7.52
CA ASN A 107 -7.58 8.63 -7.68
C ASN A 107 -6.47 9.33 -6.88
N HIS A 108 -5.43 9.81 -7.58
CA HIS A 108 -4.24 10.44 -7.01
C HIS A 108 -3.47 9.55 -6.02
N PRO A 109 -2.58 8.65 -6.52
CA PRO A 109 -1.77 7.84 -5.63
C PRO A 109 -0.95 8.73 -4.69
N PRO A 110 -0.99 8.47 -3.37
CA PRO A 110 -0.22 9.25 -2.41
C PRO A 110 1.28 9.15 -2.73
N ARG A 111 1.99 10.27 -2.62
CA ARG A 111 3.43 10.35 -2.88
C ARG A 111 4.19 10.09 -1.60
N LEU A 112 5.03 9.05 -1.61
CA LEU A 112 5.91 8.72 -0.50
C LEU A 112 7.34 9.19 -0.79
N ASP A 113 7.93 9.93 0.16
CA ASP A 113 9.33 10.28 0.16
C ASP A 113 10.10 9.28 1.02
N PHE A 114 10.74 8.30 0.37
CA PHE A 114 11.50 7.26 1.06
C PHE A 114 12.74 7.79 1.78
N TYR A 115 13.31 8.92 1.35
CA TYR A 115 14.40 9.54 2.09
C TYR A 115 13.90 10.05 3.45
N LYS A 116 12.79 10.78 3.47
CA LYS A 116 12.17 11.23 4.73
C LYS A 116 11.76 10.07 5.63
N LEU A 117 11.15 9.04 5.06
CA LEU A 117 10.74 7.85 5.80
C LEU A 117 11.93 7.09 6.42
N ILE A 118 12.93 6.74 5.60
CA ILE A 118 13.98 5.79 5.99
C ILE A 118 15.11 6.49 6.73
N ILE A 119 15.54 7.67 6.25
CA ILE A 119 16.69 8.42 6.78
C ILE A 119 16.25 9.34 7.91
N MET A 120 15.20 10.15 7.68
CA MET A 120 14.74 11.13 8.67
C MET A 120 13.74 10.57 9.69
N LYS A 121 13.26 9.33 9.49
CA LYS A 121 12.24 8.67 10.33
C LYS A 121 10.98 9.53 10.48
N ASP A 122 10.59 10.20 9.40
CA ASP A 122 9.46 11.12 9.36
C ASP A 122 8.12 10.39 9.54
N THR A 123 7.35 10.83 10.53
CA THR A 123 6.11 10.15 10.96
C THR A 123 4.96 10.34 9.98
N GLU A 124 4.90 11.50 9.30
CA GLU A 124 3.90 11.71 8.25
C GLU A 124 4.19 10.81 7.04
N SER A 125 5.46 10.61 6.69
CA SER A 125 5.86 9.66 5.67
C SER A 125 5.52 8.21 6.07
N LEU A 126 5.63 7.84 7.36
CA LEU A 126 5.19 6.54 7.86
C LEU A 126 3.68 6.36 7.71
N LYS A 127 2.88 7.37 8.04
CA LYS A 127 1.44 7.35 7.81
C LYS A 127 1.13 7.13 6.33
N VAL A 128 1.76 7.90 5.45
CA VAL A 128 1.59 7.76 3.99
C VAL A 128 1.98 6.37 3.50
N LEU A 129 3.07 5.79 4.00
CA LEU A 129 3.46 4.42 3.71
C LEU A 129 2.36 3.43 4.12
N CYS A 130 1.84 3.53 5.35
CA CYS A 130 0.78 2.63 5.83
C CYS A 130 -0.44 2.67 4.91
N GLN A 131 -0.83 3.87 4.47
CA GLN A 131 -1.93 4.07 3.53
C GLN A 131 -1.65 3.38 2.18
N ILE A 132 -0.43 3.51 1.66
CA ILE A 132 0.01 2.85 0.42
C ILE A 132 -0.02 1.33 0.58
N LEU A 133 0.51 0.79 1.68
CA LEU A 133 0.56 -0.66 1.91
C LEU A 133 -0.84 -1.27 1.95
N ILE A 134 -1.81 -0.59 2.58
CA ILE A 134 -3.21 -0.98 2.54
C ILE A 134 -3.69 -1.02 1.08
N ILE A 135 -3.50 0.07 0.31
CA ILE A 135 -3.93 0.13 -1.09
C ILE A 135 -3.34 -1.02 -1.91
N LEU A 136 -2.04 -1.27 -1.77
CA LEU A 136 -1.35 -2.33 -2.49
C LEU A 136 -1.93 -3.70 -2.10
N GLY A 137 -2.01 -3.99 -0.80
CA GLY A 137 -2.45 -5.29 -0.32
C GLY A 137 -3.94 -5.57 -0.47
N THR A 138 -4.80 -4.56 -0.70
CA THR A 138 -6.25 -4.78 -0.90
C THR A 138 -6.74 -4.54 -2.32
N PHE A 139 -6.03 -3.80 -3.18
CA PHE A 139 -6.56 -3.40 -4.50
C PHE A 139 -5.67 -3.74 -5.69
N SER A 140 -4.36 -3.52 -5.59
CA SER A 140 -3.49 -3.56 -6.78
C SER A 140 -2.51 -4.74 -6.81
N SER A 141 -2.27 -5.39 -5.68
CA SER A 141 -1.43 -6.59 -5.62
C SER A 141 -2.15 -7.82 -6.17
N ARG A 142 -1.36 -8.82 -6.59
CA ARG A 142 -1.86 -10.16 -6.93
C ARG A 142 -2.54 -10.87 -5.76
N LEU A 143 -2.29 -10.39 -4.54
CA LEU A 143 -2.82 -10.93 -3.30
C LEU A 143 -3.99 -10.09 -2.75
N ALA A 144 -4.51 -9.14 -3.52
CA ALA A 144 -5.58 -8.22 -3.11
C ALA A 144 -6.75 -8.91 -2.40
N SER A 145 -7.30 -9.99 -3.00
CA SER A 145 -8.40 -10.73 -2.40
C SER A 145 -8.04 -11.40 -1.07
N ARG A 146 -6.79 -11.85 -0.91
CA ARG A 146 -6.30 -12.40 0.37
C ARG A 146 -6.10 -11.29 1.39
N GLY A 147 -5.52 -10.16 0.99
CA GLY A 147 -5.34 -9.01 1.87
C GLY A 147 -6.67 -8.47 2.38
N GLN A 148 -7.70 -8.38 1.53
CA GLN A 148 -9.07 -8.05 1.96
C GLN A 148 -9.61 -9.05 2.99
N ALA A 149 -9.45 -10.36 2.74
CA ALA A 149 -9.90 -11.39 3.68
C ALA A 149 -9.16 -11.32 5.03
N PHE A 150 -7.85 -11.06 5.03
CA PHE A 150 -7.04 -10.97 6.25
C PHE A 150 -7.46 -9.85 7.19
N ILE A 151 -8.05 -8.77 6.68
CA ILE A 151 -8.59 -7.69 7.53
C ILE A 151 -9.68 -8.22 8.48
N GLU A 152 -10.49 -9.19 8.06
CA GLU A 152 -11.60 -9.69 8.87
C GLU A 152 -11.12 -10.50 10.09
N PHE A 153 -9.92 -11.08 10.03
CA PHE A 153 -9.31 -11.86 11.12
C PHE A 153 -8.58 -11.01 12.16
N LEU A 154 -8.44 -9.70 11.92
CA LEU A 154 -7.80 -8.79 12.87
C LEU A 154 -8.66 -8.54 14.11
N SER A 155 -8.04 -7.97 15.15
CA SER A 155 -8.76 -7.46 16.31
C SER A 155 -9.77 -6.38 15.90
N GLU A 156 -10.81 -6.16 16.71
CA GLU A 156 -11.79 -5.11 16.41
C GLU A 156 -11.14 -3.71 16.36
N GLU A 157 -10.21 -3.44 17.26
CA GLU A 157 -9.46 -2.18 17.30
C GLU A 157 -8.66 -1.97 16.01
N ASP A 158 -7.89 -2.97 15.56
CA ASP A 158 -7.12 -2.88 14.32
C ASP A 158 -8.02 -2.69 13.11
N ARG A 159 -9.14 -3.41 13.03
CA ARG A 159 -10.11 -3.24 11.94
C ARG A 159 -10.66 -1.82 11.90
N ILE A 160 -11.02 -1.26 13.05
CA ILE A 160 -11.51 0.12 13.14
C ILE A 160 -10.43 1.09 12.67
N ILE A 161 -9.19 0.91 13.12
CA ILE A 161 -8.06 1.76 12.71
C ILE A 161 -7.87 1.70 11.20
N LEU A 162 -7.78 0.51 10.60
CA LEU A 162 -7.59 0.36 9.15
C LEU A 162 -8.78 0.91 8.34
N LYS A 163 -10.02 0.75 8.82
CA LYS A 163 -11.24 1.28 8.17
C LYS A 163 -11.39 2.81 8.31
N ARG A 164 -10.80 3.42 9.36
CA ARG A 164 -10.90 4.86 9.65
C ARG A 164 -10.11 5.75 8.67
N PHE A 165 -9.12 5.21 7.97
CA PHE A 165 -8.29 6.01 7.05
C PHE A 165 -8.90 6.24 5.66
N ASP A 166 -10.24 6.12 5.49
CA ASP A 166 -11.02 6.34 4.25
C ASP A 166 -10.60 5.57 2.99
N ILE A 167 -9.48 4.84 3.03
CA ILE A 167 -8.92 4.06 1.92
C ILE A 167 -9.84 2.90 1.54
N LEU A 168 -10.49 2.27 2.54
CA LEU A 168 -11.44 1.19 2.33
C LEU A 168 -12.89 1.69 2.12
N GLN A 169 -13.20 2.92 2.53
CA GLN A 169 -14.55 3.48 2.31
C GLN A 169 -14.78 3.93 0.86
N GLN A 170 -13.72 4.15 0.08
CA GLN A 170 -13.85 4.45 -1.35
C GLN A 170 -14.46 3.29 -2.17
N GLU A 171 -14.44 2.03 -1.69
CA GLU A 171 -15.17 0.92 -2.33
C GLU A 171 -16.68 1.10 -2.28
N SER A 172 -17.22 1.63 -1.16
CA SER A 172 -18.64 1.93 -1.07
C SER A 172 -19.02 3.05 -2.05
N SER A 173 -18.13 4.02 -2.26
CA SER A 173 -18.35 5.10 -3.23
C SER A 173 -18.22 4.64 -4.68
N TYR A 174 -17.22 3.83 -5.04
CA TYR A 174 -17.04 3.35 -6.41
C TYR A 174 -18.09 2.31 -6.82
N THR A 175 -18.41 1.36 -5.94
CA THR A 175 -19.46 0.36 -6.21
C THR A 175 -20.84 1.02 -6.24
N ALA A 176 -21.12 1.99 -5.36
CA ALA A 176 -22.36 2.76 -5.40
C ALA A 176 -22.41 3.75 -6.58
N GLN A 177 -21.29 4.33 -7.01
CA GLN A 177 -21.22 5.17 -8.22
C GLN A 177 -21.41 4.34 -9.49
N LYS A 178 -20.79 3.15 -9.58
CA LYS A 178 -20.97 2.21 -10.70
C LYS A 178 -22.41 1.70 -10.76
N GLN A 179 -23.00 1.30 -9.64
CA GLN A 179 -24.42 0.90 -9.58
C GLN A 179 -25.36 2.07 -9.90
N ARG A 180 -25.06 3.31 -9.48
CA ARG A 180 -25.83 4.50 -9.90
C ARG A 180 -25.71 4.76 -11.40
N PHE A 181 -24.52 4.62 -11.99
CA PHE A 181 -24.32 4.79 -13.44
C PHE A 181 -25.02 3.70 -14.26
N GLU A 182 -25.00 2.46 -13.78
CA GLU A 182 -25.74 1.32 -14.37
C GLU A 182 -27.27 1.48 -14.20
N SER A 183 -27.73 2.13 -13.13
CA SER A 183 -29.16 2.46 -12.94
C SER A 183 -29.64 3.68 -13.76
N LEU A 184 -28.71 4.51 -14.24
CA LEU A 184 -28.97 5.71 -15.04
C LEU A 184 -28.74 5.50 -16.54
N THR A 185 -28.23 4.32 -16.94
CA THR A 185 -28.17 3.95 -18.35
C THR A 185 -29.57 3.49 -18.79
N PRO A 186 -30.21 4.19 -19.76
CA PRO A 186 -31.51 3.77 -20.23
C PRO A 186 -31.40 2.38 -20.85
N ILE A 187 -32.29 1.47 -20.44
CA ILE A 187 -32.50 0.19 -21.13
C ILE A 187 -32.72 0.51 -22.61
N SER A 188 -31.83 0.02 -23.47
CA SER A 188 -31.93 0.25 -24.91
C SER A 188 -33.31 -0.26 -25.39
N PRO A 189 -34.14 0.56 -26.05
CA PRO A 189 -35.52 0.17 -26.36
C PRO A 189 -35.66 -0.94 -27.42
N ASN A 190 -34.57 -1.52 -27.92
CA ASN A 190 -34.60 -2.46 -29.05
C ASN A 190 -34.63 -3.96 -28.68
N GLN A 191 -35.07 -4.34 -27.48
CA GLN A 191 -35.33 -5.75 -27.14
C GLN A 191 -36.79 -6.08 -26.76
N ALA A 192 -37.73 -5.17 -26.99
CA ALA A 192 -39.16 -5.41 -26.71
C ALA A 192 -40.04 -5.68 -27.95
N GLN A 193 -39.46 -5.90 -29.13
CA GLN A 193 -40.21 -6.25 -30.35
C GLN A 193 -39.55 -7.41 -31.08
N THR A 194 -39.72 -8.62 -30.58
CA THR A 194 -39.62 -9.87 -31.38
C THR A 194 -40.26 -11.03 -30.62
N SER A 195 -41.49 -10.85 -30.13
CA SER A 195 -42.31 -11.98 -29.68
C SER A 195 -43.77 -11.57 -29.53
N ARG A 196 -44.45 -11.36 -30.66
CA ARG A 196 -45.91 -11.55 -30.83
C ARG A 196 -46.30 -11.21 -32.26
N ASP A 197 -46.14 -12.20 -33.13
CA ASP A 197 -46.99 -12.39 -34.31
C ASP A 197 -46.95 -13.88 -34.67
N LYS A 198 -47.83 -14.63 -34.02
CA LYS A 198 -48.35 -15.91 -34.52
C LYS A 198 -49.80 -16.04 -34.06
N SER A 199 -50.65 -16.24 -35.06
CA SER A 199 -52.10 -16.52 -35.05
C SER A 199 -53.02 -15.31 -35.12
#